data_AF-A0A0K8Q2V8-F1
#
_entry.id   AF-A0A0K8Q2V8-F1
#
_cell.length_a   1.000
_cell.length_b   1.000
_cell.length_c   1.000
_cell.angle_alpha   90.00
_cell.angle_beta   90.00
_cell.angle_gamma   90.00
#
_symmetry.space_group_name_H-M   'P 1'
#
loop_
_entity.id
_entity.type
_entity.pdbx_description
1 polymer ?
#
loop_
_entity_poly.entity_id
_entity_poly.type
_entity_poly.pdbx_seq_one_letter_code
_entity_poly.pdbx_strand_id
1 'polypeptide(L)'
;MVSKFGHCLNDLIFRWQAGSLGAEIAVVVSNHEDLRGMAEAAGLPFIHVPVTPGTKPEAEARLLELVAEYDADLVVLARYMQVLSNDLCTSLRGRAINIHHSFLPGFKGAKPYHQPTTAA
;
A
#
# COMPACT_ATOMS: atom_id res chain seq x y z
N MET A 1 3.06 -2.11 1.19
CA MET A 1 1.75 -2.75 0.94
C MET A 1 1.02 -2.00 -0.16
N VAL A 2 0.38 -2.72 -1.09
CA VAL A 2 -0.29 -2.18 -2.28
C VAL A 2 -1.63 -2.87 -2.56
N SER A 3 -2.49 -2.24 -3.34
CA SER A 3 -3.66 -2.88 -3.94
C SER A 3 -3.52 -2.88 -5.47
N LYS A 4 -4.50 -2.43 -6.25
CA LYS A 4 -4.45 -2.46 -7.72
C LYS A 4 -3.74 -1.26 -8.36
N PHE A 5 -3.59 -0.17 -7.63
CA PHE A 5 -3.06 1.08 -8.19
C PHE A 5 -1.53 1.15 -8.06
N GLY A 6 -0.83 1.00 -9.18
CA GLY A 6 0.64 0.89 -9.19
C GLY A 6 1.44 2.19 -9.09
N HIS A 7 0.83 3.38 -9.22
CA HIS A 7 1.60 4.64 -9.34
C HIS A 7 2.52 4.91 -8.13
N CYS A 8 2.05 4.71 -6.90
CA CYS A 8 2.89 4.89 -5.71
C CYS A 8 3.99 3.82 -5.63
N LEU A 9 3.69 2.56 -5.98
CA LEU A 9 4.70 1.50 -6.01
C LEU A 9 5.80 1.81 -7.03
N ASN A 10 5.41 2.25 -8.22
CA ASN A 10 6.34 2.61 -9.28
C ASN A 10 7.27 3.76 -8.87
N ASP A 11 6.73 4.81 -8.22
CA ASP A 11 7.55 5.92 -7.70
C ASP A 11 8.53 5.46 -6.61
N LEU A 12 8.09 4.58 -5.69
CA LEU A 12 8.95 4.01 -4.66
C LEU A 12 10.08 3.16 -5.27
N ILE A 13 9.76 2.29 -6.22
CA ILE A 13 10.75 1.46 -6.92
C ILE A 13 11.75 2.33 -7.68
N PHE A 14 11.26 3.35 -8.40
CA PHE A 14 12.12 4.27 -9.14
C PHE A 14 13.12 4.98 -8.22
N ARG A 15 12.65 5.53 -7.09
CA ARG A 15 13.51 6.21 -6.11
C ARG A 15 14.49 5.25 -5.44
N TRP A 16 14.06 4.02 -5.16
CA TRP A 16 14.90 2.97 -4.58
C TRP A 16 16.04 2.58 -5.52
N GLN A 17 15.73 2.27 -6.79
CA GLN A 17 16.75 1.96 -7.80
C GLN A 17 17.70 3.13 -8.08
N ALA A 18 17.20 4.36 -7.99
CA ALA A 18 18.01 5.58 -8.11
C ALA A 18 18.84 5.91 -6.85
N GLY A 19 18.70 5.15 -5.75
CA GLY A 19 19.38 5.40 -4.48
C GLY A 19 18.90 6.65 -3.73
N SER A 20 17.81 7.27 -4.18
CA SER A 20 17.26 8.52 -3.61
C SER A 20 16.16 8.30 -2.58
N LEU A 21 15.69 7.06 -2.42
CA LEU A 21 14.68 6.73 -1.40
C LEU A 21 15.24 6.82 0.03
N GLY A 22 16.53 6.51 0.21
CA GLY A 22 17.16 6.47 1.54
C GLY A 22 16.67 5.30 2.42
N ALA A 23 16.07 4.27 1.81
CA ALA A 23 15.59 3.07 2.48
C ALA A 23 15.68 1.87 1.53
N GLU A 24 15.68 0.67 2.09
CA GLU A 24 15.60 -0.59 1.34
C GLU A 24 14.15 -1.09 1.25
N ILE A 25 13.79 -1.67 0.11
CA ILE A 25 12.48 -2.32 -0.05
C ILE A 25 12.65 -3.82 0.21
N ALA A 26 12.27 -4.29 1.39
CA ALA A 26 12.41 -5.69 1.76
C ALA A 26 11.41 -6.62 1.04
N VAL A 27 10.15 -6.20 0.91
CA VAL A 27 9.07 -7.00 0.32
C VAL A 27 7.89 -6.13 -0.14
N VAL A 28 7.24 -6.54 -1.22
CA VAL A 28 5.96 -5.99 -1.67
C VAL A 28 4.83 -6.95 -1.29
N VAL A 29 3.92 -6.50 -0.44
CA VAL A 29 2.74 -7.28 -0.03
C VAL A 29 1.47 -6.66 -0.62
N SER A 30 0.58 -7.47 -1.17
CA SER A 30 -0.64 -7.02 -1.83
C SER A 30 -1.85 -7.90 -1.52
N ASN A 31 -3.04 -7.31 -1.51
CA ASN A 31 -4.30 -8.07 -1.48
C ASN A 31 -4.77 -8.51 -2.89
N HIS A 32 -4.04 -8.13 -3.94
CA HIS A 32 -4.28 -8.50 -5.32
C HIS A 32 -3.00 -8.88 -6.06
N GLU A 33 -3.12 -9.65 -7.14
CA GLU A 33 -1.99 -10.09 -7.98
C GLU A 33 -1.56 -9.04 -9.04
N ASP A 34 -2.36 -7.98 -9.25
CA ASP A 34 -2.20 -7.00 -10.34
C ASP A 34 -0.78 -6.40 -10.46
N LEU A 35 -0.06 -6.25 -9.36
CA LEU A 35 1.26 -5.60 -9.31
C LEU A 35 2.43 -6.57 -9.13
N ARG A 36 2.20 -7.89 -9.19
CA ARG A 36 3.26 -8.90 -9.05
C ARG A 36 4.38 -8.68 -10.07
N GLY A 37 4.02 -8.57 -11.34
CA GLY A 37 4.99 -8.38 -12.42
C GLY A 37 5.83 -7.11 -12.26
N MET A 38 5.27 -6.04 -11.69
CA MET A 38 5.99 -4.80 -11.40
C MET A 38 7.05 -4.99 -10.31
N ALA A 39 6.71 -5.69 -9.22
CA ALA A 39 7.65 -5.96 -8.14
C ALA A 39 8.74 -6.96 -8.57
N GLU A 40 8.35 -8.06 -9.21
CA GLU A 40 9.29 -9.11 -9.66
C GLU A 40 10.24 -8.58 -10.74
N ALA A 41 9.79 -7.71 -11.65
CA ALA A 41 10.66 -7.06 -12.64
C ALA A 41 11.70 -6.13 -11.99
N ALA A 42 11.41 -5.61 -10.80
CA ALA A 42 12.36 -4.83 -10.01
C ALA A 42 13.27 -5.70 -9.11
N GLY A 43 13.11 -7.03 -9.14
CA GLY A 43 13.85 -7.96 -8.30
C GLY A 43 13.35 -8.02 -6.84
N LEU A 44 12.14 -7.53 -6.58
CA LEU A 44 11.56 -7.48 -5.23
C LEU A 44 10.67 -8.70 -4.95
N PRO A 45 10.76 -9.32 -3.76
CA PRO A 45 9.82 -10.35 -3.34
C PRO A 45 8.38 -9.81 -3.35
N PHE A 46 7.45 -10.61 -3.89
CA PHE A 46 6.02 -10.28 -3.92
C PHE A 46 5.18 -11.34 -3.24
N ILE A 47 4.39 -10.92 -2.24
CA ILE A 47 3.52 -11.80 -1.46
C ILE A 47 2.06 -11.36 -1.61
N HIS A 48 1.24 -12.29 -2.07
CA HIS A 48 -0.21 -12.10 -2.18
C HIS A 48 -0.91 -12.59 -0.91
N VAL A 49 -1.60 -11.69 -0.22
CA VAL A 49 -2.41 -11.97 0.97
C VAL A 49 -3.84 -11.53 0.69
N PRO A 50 -4.71 -12.42 0.17
CA PRO A 50 -6.08 -12.06 -0.18
C PRO A 50 -6.89 -11.68 1.07
N VAL A 51 -7.70 -10.62 0.94
CA VAL A 51 -8.57 -10.13 2.01
C VAL A 51 -10.02 -10.24 1.56
N THR A 52 -10.82 -10.98 2.32
CA THR A 52 -12.28 -11.05 2.18
C THR A 52 -12.93 -10.58 3.49
N PRO A 53 -14.24 -10.26 3.50
CA PRO A 53 -14.92 -9.85 4.74
C PRO A 53 -14.78 -10.85 5.89
N GLY A 54 -14.70 -12.15 5.58
CA GLY A 54 -14.57 -13.22 6.58
C GLY A 54 -13.15 -13.63 6.93
N THR A 55 -12.14 -13.14 6.20
CA THR A 55 -10.73 -13.55 6.38
C THR A 55 -9.82 -12.41 6.81
N LYS A 56 -10.41 -11.27 7.20
CA LYS A 56 -9.66 -10.06 7.54
C LYS A 56 -8.74 -10.27 8.76
N PRO A 57 -9.19 -10.87 9.88
CA PRO A 57 -8.32 -11.11 11.03
C PRO A 57 -7.10 -11.97 10.67
N GLU A 58 -7.30 -13.03 9.90
CA GLU A 58 -6.24 -13.95 9.47
C GLU A 58 -5.27 -13.27 8.50
N ALA A 59 -5.80 -12.46 7.57
CA ALA A 59 -4.97 -11.69 6.66
C ALA A 59 -4.10 -10.68 7.43
N GLU A 60 -4.66 -9.95 8.39
CA GLU A 60 -3.90 -8.99 9.20
C GLU A 60 -2.86 -9.68 10.09
N ALA A 61 -3.17 -10.85 10.66
CA ALA A 61 -2.17 -11.66 11.36
C ALA A 61 -1.01 -12.04 10.43
N ARG A 62 -1.30 -12.49 9.21
CA ARG A 62 -0.25 -12.79 8.21
C ARG A 62 0.56 -11.55 7.82
N LEU A 63 -0.07 -10.37 7.73
CA LEU A 63 0.67 -9.12 7.48
C LEU A 63 1.66 -8.81 8.60
N LEU A 64 1.30 -9.04 9.87
CA LEU A 64 2.21 -8.86 11.01
C LEU A 64 3.34 -9.88 11.02
N GLU A 65 3.04 -11.14 10.71
CA GLU A 65 4.07 -12.17 10.54
C GLU A 65 5.08 -11.77 9.46
N LEU A 66 4.61 -11.26 8.32
CA LEU A 66 5.48 -10.79 7.24
C LEU A 66 6.35 -9.60 7.65
N VAL A 67 5.81 -8.67 8.45
CA VAL A 67 6.60 -7.57 9.01
C VAL A 67 7.75 -8.10 9.88
N ALA A 68 7.51 -9.15 10.66
CA ALA A 68 8.55 -9.78 11.46
C ALA A 68 9.52 -10.65 10.63
N GLU A 69 8.99 -11.42 9.68
CA GLU A 69 9.75 -12.33 8.80
C GLU A 69 10.78 -11.57 7.95
N TYR A 70 10.42 -10.37 7.49
CA TYR A 70 11.27 -9.50 6.69
C TYR A 70 12.00 -8.42 7.50
N ASP A 71 11.93 -8.47 8.84
CA ASP A 71 12.52 -7.47 9.74
C ASP A 71 12.22 -6.01 9.32
N ALA A 72 10.96 -5.73 9.00
CA ALA A 72 10.57 -4.45 8.42
C ALA A 72 10.38 -3.38 9.49
N ASP A 73 11.22 -2.34 9.45
CA ASP A 73 11.14 -1.16 10.34
C ASP A 73 9.91 -0.29 10.06
N LEU A 74 9.48 -0.23 8.79
CA LEU A 74 8.47 0.69 8.30
C LEU A 74 7.54 0.03 7.28
N VAL A 75 6.23 0.20 7.47
CA VAL A 75 5.17 -0.21 6.53
C VAL A 75 4.67 0.99 5.74
N VAL A 76 4.88 0.98 4.42
CA VAL A 76 4.29 1.98 3.52
C VAL A 76 2.99 1.45 2.92
N LEU A 77 1.87 2.13 3.17
CA LEU A 77 0.57 1.88 2.54
C LEU A 77 0.50 2.66 1.22
N ALA A 78 1.18 2.15 0.20
CA ALA A 78 1.25 2.74 -1.14
C ALA A 78 -0.08 2.50 -1.88
N ARG A 79 -1.11 3.28 -1.53
CA ARG A 79 -2.49 3.15 -2.02
C ARG A 79 -3.07 1.76 -1.74
N TYR A 80 -2.80 1.26 -0.53
CA TYR A 80 -3.47 0.08 0.00
C TYR A 80 -4.92 0.45 0.34
N MET A 81 -5.88 -0.26 -0.25
CA MET A 81 -7.30 0.12 -0.22
C MET A 81 -8.09 -0.58 0.89
N GLN A 82 -7.47 -1.48 1.66
CA GLN A 82 -8.10 -2.07 2.84
C GLN A 82 -7.90 -1.17 4.05
N VAL A 83 -8.99 -0.91 4.77
CA VAL A 83 -8.93 -0.22 6.07
C VAL A 83 -8.31 -1.16 7.08
N LEU A 84 -7.23 -0.76 7.75
CA LEU A 84 -6.60 -1.55 8.80
C LEU A 84 -7.50 -1.59 10.05
N SER A 85 -7.55 -2.71 10.76
CA SER A 85 -8.18 -2.77 12.08
C SER A 85 -7.46 -1.90 13.11
N ASN A 86 -8.13 -1.64 14.23
CA ASN A 86 -7.54 -0.92 15.35
C ASN A 86 -6.33 -1.67 15.93
N ASP A 87 -6.38 -3.00 15.97
CA ASP A 87 -5.32 -3.83 16.54
C ASP A 87 -4.07 -3.80 15.65
N LEU A 88 -4.26 -3.88 14.33
CA LEU A 88 -3.17 -3.73 13.37
C LEU A 88 -2.57 -2.32 13.41
N CYS A 89 -3.40 -1.28 13.46
CA CYS A 89 -2.93 0.10 13.64
C CYS A 89 -2.12 0.28 14.92
N THR A 90 -2.54 -0.35 16.02
CA THR A 90 -1.84 -0.29 17.31
C THR A 90 -0.49 -0.99 17.23
N SER A 91 -0.44 -2.16 16.59
CA SER A 91 0.78 -2.95 16.39
C SER A 91 1.82 -2.25 15.48
N LEU A 92 1.33 -1.44 14.53
CA LEU A 92 2.15 -0.64 13.60
C LEU A 92 2.32 0.83 14.04
N ARG A 93 1.99 1.16 15.28
CA ARG A 93 2.06 2.54 15.77
C ARG A 93 3.47 3.11 15.62
N GLY A 94 3.58 4.25 14.93
CA GLY A 94 4.86 4.90 14.62
C GLY A 94 5.68 4.22 13.52
N ARG A 95 5.18 3.11 12.95
CA ARG A 95 5.86 2.29 11.93
C ARG A 95 5.01 2.11 10.67
N ALA A 96 3.99 2.94 10.45
CA ALA A 96 3.19 2.91 9.23
C ALA A 96 2.96 4.31 8.66
N ILE A 97 3.12 4.45 7.34
CA ILE A 97 2.85 5.68 6.59
C ILE A 97 1.80 5.39 5.53
N ASN A 98 0.77 6.23 5.43
CA ASN A 98 -0.28 6.13 4.41
C ASN A 98 -0.22 7.30 3.44
N ILE A 99 -0.50 7.04 2.16
CA ILE A 99 -0.57 8.07 1.11
C ILE A 99 -1.95 8.05 0.47
N HIS A 100 -2.65 9.18 0.55
CA HIS A 100 -3.89 9.41 -0.17
C HIS A 100 -3.87 10.79 -0.84
N HIS A 101 -4.52 10.89 -2.00
CA HIS A 101 -4.74 12.18 -2.62
C HIS A 101 -5.77 12.97 -1.79
N SER A 102 -5.64 14.30 -1.80
CA SER A 102 -6.56 15.24 -1.17
C SER A 102 -6.96 16.30 -2.20
N PHE A 103 -8.17 16.82 -2.09
CA PHE A 103 -8.69 17.92 -2.92
C PHE A 103 -8.94 19.17 -2.07
N LEU A 104 -8.92 20.34 -2.70
CA LEU A 104 -9.33 21.61 -2.10
C LEU A 104 -10.44 22.25 -2.97
N PRO A 105 -11.66 22.45 -2.43
CA PRO A 105 -12.15 22.06 -1.10
C PRO A 105 -12.25 20.53 -0.94
N GLY A 106 -12.20 20.03 0.30
CA GLY A 106 -12.24 18.60 0.58
C GLY A 106 -13.58 17.97 0.18
N PHE A 107 -13.57 17.03 -0.76
CA PHE A 107 -14.76 16.30 -1.19
C PHE A 107 -14.95 15.01 -0.37
N LYS A 108 -16.20 14.76 0.07
CA LYS A 108 -16.64 13.47 0.63
C LYS A 108 -17.54 12.78 -0.41
N GLY A 109 -17.09 11.70 -1.05
CA GLY A 109 -17.91 10.96 -2.02
C GLY A 109 -17.12 9.96 -2.89
N ALA A 110 -17.82 8.96 -3.44
CA ALA A 110 -17.23 7.76 -4.07
C ALA A 110 -16.62 7.96 -5.49
N LYS A 111 -16.63 9.18 -6.05
CA LYS A 111 -16.13 9.45 -7.42
C LYS A 111 -15.51 10.85 -7.56
N PRO A 112 -14.30 11.09 -7.02
CA PRO A 112 -13.66 12.41 -7.13
C PRO A 112 -13.23 12.81 -8.56
N TYR A 113 -13.18 11.88 -9.52
CA TYR A 113 -12.72 12.13 -10.90
C TYR A 113 -13.83 12.42 -11.93
N HIS A 114 -15.11 12.41 -11.52
CA HIS A 114 -16.25 12.60 -12.43
C HIS A 114 -17.03 13.88 -12.10
N GLN A 115 -16.40 15.06 -12.24
CA GLN A 115 -17.18 16.29 -12.45
C GLN A 115 -16.87 16.85 -13.84
N PRO A 116 -17.89 17.08 -14.70
CA PRO A 116 -17.71 17.74 -15.98
C PRO A 116 -17.31 19.20 -15.75
N THR A 117 -16.37 19.69 -16.56
CA THR A 117 -16.14 21.12 -16.77
C THR A 117 -17.43 21.76 -17.28
N THR A 118 -18.15 22.46 -16.42
CA THR A 118 -19.10 23.51 -16.86
C THR A 118 -18.47 24.85 -16.52
N ALA A 119 -17.86 25.44 -17.54
CA ALA A 119 -17.58 26.86 -17.59
C ALA A 119 -18.90 27.65 -17.51
N ALA A 120 -18.80 28.85 -16.93
CA ALA A 120 -19.87 29.84 -16.82
C ALA A 120 -20.40 30.29 -18.19
#